data_AF-A0A7S3V7J3-F1
#
_entry.id   AF-A0A7S3V7J3-F1
#
_cell.length_a   1.000
_cell.length_b   1.000
_cell.length_c   1.000
_cell.angle_alpha   90.00
_cell.angle_beta   90.00
_cell.angle_gamma   90.00
#
_symmetry.space_group_name_H-M   'P 1'
#
loop_
_entity.id
_entity.type
_entity.pdbx_description
1 polymer ?
#
loop_
_entity_poly.entity_id
_entity_poly.type
_entity_poly.pdbx_seq_one_letter_code
_entity_poly.pdbx_strand_id
1 'polypeptide(L)'
;PVLVKPGPPIKGTDKDDPEMFEWKEEYKEFLHQNRQLKDNLRSIYSLVWGQCSQPMKAKLMAVDGYELADRLCDCIWLLNTIKSIMFKFEGQKEIFHANIEARHHLDCMKQKEDENTNSFLEQFKATVDAFEHYGGSIGTDKGLIEAVRAEMISED
;
A
#
# COMPACT_ATOMS: atom_id res chain seq x y z
N PRO A 1 13.62 -2.51 -0.36
CA PRO A 1 14.96 -3.02 -0.74
C PRO A 1 15.21 -4.39 -0.10
N VAL A 2 15.50 -5.40 -0.91
CA VAL A 2 15.83 -6.74 -0.40
C VAL A 2 17.34 -6.84 -0.32
N LEU A 3 17.89 -6.87 0.89
CA LEU A 3 19.32 -7.10 1.10
C LEU A 3 19.59 -8.60 0.93
N VAL A 4 20.46 -8.95 -0.01
CA VAL A 4 20.85 -10.34 -0.25
C VAL A 4 22.04 -10.67 0.64
N LYS A 5 21.90 -11.71 1.47
CA LYS A 5 23.00 -12.19 2.30
C LYS A 5 24.05 -12.88 1.41
N PRO A 6 25.34 -12.49 1.48
CA PRO A 6 26.38 -13.15 0.70
C PRO A 6 26.55 -14.61 1.13
N GLY A 7 26.68 -15.50 0.13
CA GLY A 7 26.87 -16.94 0.33
C GLY A 7 28.29 -17.25 0.78
N PRO A 8 28.50 -18.20 1.71
CA PRO A 8 29.84 -18.54 2.17
C PRO A 8 30.70 -19.13 1.03
N PRO A 9 32.03 -18.96 1.06
CA PRO A 9 32.94 -19.59 0.11
C PRO A 9 32.90 -21.12 0.22
N ILE A 10 33.42 -21.79 -0.81
CA ILE A 10 33.37 -23.26 -0.95
C ILE A 10 34.07 -23.93 0.24
N LYS A 11 33.47 -25.02 0.77
CA LYS A 11 34.06 -25.80 1.87
C LYS A 11 35.47 -26.28 1.51
N GLY A 12 36.48 -25.70 2.17
CA GLY A 12 37.90 -26.04 2.00
C GLY A 12 38.83 -24.83 1.83
N THR A 13 38.29 -23.62 1.59
CA THR A 13 39.08 -22.38 1.55
C THR A 13 39.73 -22.10 2.89
N ASP A 14 41.04 -21.87 2.86
CA ASP A 14 41.84 -21.58 4.04
C ASP A 14 41.46 -20.21 4.65
N LYS A 15 41.80 -19.97 5.92
CA LYS A 15 41.40 -18.72 6.59
C LYS A 15 42.03 -17.46 6.00
N ASP A 16 43.16 -17.63 5.32
CA ASP A 16 43.97 -16.59 4.66
C ASP A 16 43.74 -16.55 3.14
N ASP A 17 42.73 -17.28 2.64
CA ASP A 17 42.33 -17.25 1.23
C ASP A 17 41.70 -15.88 0.88
N PRO A 18 42.11 -15.24 -0.24
CA PRO A 18 41.46 -14.03 -0.75
C PRO A 18 39.93 -14.14 -0.84
N GLU A 19 39.37 -15.28 -1.23
CA GLU A 19 37.92 -15.48 -1.32
C GLU A 19 37.23 -15.41 0.06
N MET A 20 37.92 -15.88 1.11
CA MET A 20 37.45 -15.79 2.49
C MET A 20 37.53 -14.35 3.01
N PHE A 21 38.50 -13.56 2.56
CA PHE A 21 38.61 -12.15 2.91
C PHE A 21 37.50 -11.32 2.24
N GLU A 22 37.28 -11.53 0.94
CA GLU A 22 36.20 -10.87 0.19
C GLU A 22 34.83 -11.17 0.80
N TRP A 23 34.51 -12.45 1.09
CA TRP A 23 33.25 -12.80 1.74
C TRP A 23 33.06 -12.12 3.11
N LYS A 24 34.12 -12.01 3.92
CA LYS A 24 34.04 -11.34 5.22
C LYS A 24 33.73 -9.85 5.07
N GLU A 25 34.34 -9.18 4.11
CA GLU A 25 34.07 -7.75 3.85
C GLU A 25 32.65 -7.55 3.30
N GLU A 26 32.21 -8.36 2.34
CA GLU A 26 30.83 -8.34 1.84
C GLU A 26 29.81 -8.61 2.96
N TYR A 27 30.10 -9.57 3.85
CA TYR A 27 29.23 -9.90 4.97
C TYR A 27 29.15 -8.75 5.99
N LYS A 28 30.27 -8.07 6.27
CA LYS A 28 30.28 -6.87 7.12
C LYS A 28 29.44 -5.74 6.51
N GLU A 29 29.61 -5.49 5.21
CA GLU A 29 28.83 -4.48 4.49
C GLU A 29 27.33 -4.82 4.53
N PHE A 30 26.97 -6.08 4.28
CA PHE A 30 25.59 -6.56 4.44
C PHE A 30 25.05 -6.31 5.86
N LEU A 31 25.83 -6.60 6.90
CA LEU A 31 25.42 -6.33 8.28
C LEU A 31 25.24 -4.84 8.56
N HIS A 32 26.11 -3.99 8.00
CA HIS A 32 26.03 -2.54 8.11
C HIS A 32 24.74 -2.02 7.45
N GLN A 33 24.49 -2.40 6.20
CA GLN A 33 23.29 -2.01 5.45
C GLN A 33 22.01 -2.51 6.13
N ASN A 34 22.01 -3.74 6.65
CA ASN A 34 20.86 -4.30 7.36
C ASN A 34 20.56 -3.55 8.65
N ARG A 35 21.59 -3.09 9.37
CA ARG A 35 21.41 -2.24 10.56
C ARG A 35 20.81 -0.89 10.18
N GLN A 36 21.38 -0.22 9.17
CA GLN A 36 20.86 1.05 8.68
C GLN A 36 19.41 0.93 8.22
N LEU A 37 19.05 -0.14 7.50
CA LEU A 37 17.68 -0.38 7.07
C LEU A 37 16.72 -0.47 8.27
N LYS A 38 17.09 -1.22 9.31
CA LYS A 38 16.28 -1.34 10.54
C LYS A 38 16.14 -0.01 11.27
N ASP A 39 17.22 0.75 11.40
CA ASP A 39 17.21 2.06 12.06
C ASP A 39 16.37 3.08 11.29
N ASN A 40 16.45 3.04 9.95
CA ASN A 40 15.64 3.88 9.07
C ASN A 40 14.15 3.53 9.16
N LEU A 41 13.80 2.24 9.15
CA LEU A 41 12.41 1.79 9.31
C LEU A 41 11.83 2.23 10.66
N ARG A 42 12.59 2.07 11.75
CA ARG A 42 12.20 2.55 13.08
C ARG A 42 11.99 4.07 13.11
N SER A 43 12.88 4.82 12.46
CA SER A 43 12.78 6.27 12.35
C SER A 43 11.52 6.71 11.60
N ILE A 44 11.23 6.07 10.46
CA ILE A 44 10.03 6.33 9.66
C ILE A 44 8.77 5.99 10.45
N TYR A 45 8.72 4.81 11.07
CA TYR A 45 7.58 4.40 11.90
C TYR A 45 7.31 5.42 13.01
N SER A 46 8.36 5.83 13.73
CA SER A 46 8.27 6.81 14.82
C SER A 46 7.79 8.17 14.33
N LEU A 47 8.25 8.61 13.16
CA LEU A 47 7.82 9.86 12.54
C LEU A 47 6.34 9.82 12.17
N VAL A 48 5.89 8.80 11.42
CA VAL A 48 4.50 8.65 10.99
C VAL A 48 3.58 8.52 12.21
N TRP A 49 3.96 7.71 13.18
CA TRP A 49 3.24 7.59 14.45
C TRP A 49 3.18 8.93 15.19
N GLY A 50 4.28 9.66 15.25
CA GLY A 50 4.37 10.99 15.88
C GLY A 50 3.36 11.99 15.29
N GLN A 51 3.17 11.96 13.97
CA GLN A 51 2.22 12.82 13.24
C GLN A 51 0.76 12.39 13.40
N CYS A 52 0.48 11.17 13.88
CA CYS A 52 -0.88 10.74 14.12
C CYS A 52 -1.50 11.48 15.31
N SER A 53 -2.73 11.96 15.13
CA SER A 53 -3.53 12.55 16.21
C SER A 53 -3.87 11.51 17.29
N GLN A 54 -4.21 11.98 18.49
CA GLN A 54 -4.57 11.09 19.60
C GLN A 54 -5.73 10.14 19.27
N PRO A 55 -6.81 10.58 18.59
CA PRO A 55 -7.87 9.68 18.16
C PRO A 55 -7.41 8.64 17.14
N MET A 56 -6.52 9.01 16.20
CA MET A 56 -5.97 8.06 15.23
C MET A 56 -5.12 6.99 15.94
N LYS A 57 -4.25 7.38 16.87
CA LYS A 57 -3.46 6.45 17.69
C LYS A 57 -4.32 5.46 18.46
N ALA A 58 -5.39 5.94 19.10
CA ALA A 58 -6.32 5.08 19.82
C ALA A 58 -6.99 4.04 18.90
N LYS A 59 -7.38 4.44 17.69
CA LYS A 59 -7.93 3.50 16.69
C LYS A 59 -6.88 2.50 16.21
N LEU A 60 -5.65 2.93 15.95
CA LEU A 60 -4.55 2.05 15.54
C LEU A 60 -4.23 0.98 16.60
N MET A 61 -4.18 1.36 17.88
CA MET A 61 -3.96 0.43 18.99
C MET A 61 -5.08 -0.61 19.15
N ALA A 62 -6.27 -0.33 18.62
CA ALA A 62 -7.42 -1.22 18.68
C ALA A 62 -7.51 -2.19 17.49
N VAL A 63 -6.60 -2.10 16.50
CA VAL A 63 -6.57 -3.02 15.35
C VAL A 63 -5.74 -4.25 15.69
N ASP A 64 -6.28 -5.43 15.36
CA ASP A 64 -5.59 -6.70 15.54
C ASP A 64 -4.21 -6.70 14.87
N GLY A 65 -3.20 -7.17 15.61
CA GLY A 65 -1.81 -7.22 15.14
C GLY A 65 -0.99 -5.97 15.43
N TYR A 66 -1.57 -4.93 16.07
CA TYR A 66 -0.86 -3.72 16.48
C TYR A 66 0.41 -4.04 17.29
N GLU A 67 0.34 -4.93 18.29
CA GLU A 67 1.51 -5.20 19.15
C GLU A 67 2.68 -5.82 18.40
N LEU A 68 2.39 -6.61 17.36
CA LEU A 68 3.43 -7.18 16.50
C LEU A 68 4.00 -6.12 15.56
N ALA A 69 3.12 -5.34 14.92
CA ALA A 69 3.51 -4.27 14.01
C ALA A 69 4.34 -3.19 14.71
N ASP A 70 3.97 -2.81 15.93
CA ASP A 70 4.69 -1.83 16.75
C ASP A 70 6.09 -2.33 17.13
N ARG A 71 6.16 -3.58 17.61
CA ARG A 71 7.44 -4.22 17.97
C ARG A 71 8.39 -4.33 16.77
N LEU A 72 7.86 -4.61 15.58
CA LEU A 72 8.65 -4.75 14.36
C LEU A 72 8.89 -3.41 13.64
N CYS A 73 8.27 -2.32 14.11
CA CYS A 73 8.22 -1.03 13.40
C CYS A 73 7.75 -1.21 11.94
N ASP A 74 6.67 -1.97 11.74
CA ASP A 74 6.14 -2.28 10.42
C ASP A 74 5.45 -1.04 9.80
N CYS A 75 6.22 -0.30 9.00
CA CYS A 75 5.75 0.88 8.30
C CYS A 75 4.62 0.58 7.30
N ILE A 76 4.61 -0.60 6.69
CA ILE A 76 3.61 -0.97 5.68
C ILE A 76 2.28 -1.20 6.37
N TRP A 77 2.29 -1.98 7.46
CA TRP A 77 1.10 -2.20 8.28
C TRP A 77 0.55 -0.87 8.79
N LEU A 78 1.42 0.01 9.31
CA LEU A 78 1.00 1.32 9.85
C LEU A 78 0.30 2.17 8.78
N LEU A 79 0.90 2.35 7.61
CA LEU A 79 0.34 3.19 6.54
C LEU A 79 -0.97 2.62 5.99
N ASN A 80 -1.04 1.30 5.78
CA ASN A 80 -2.27 0.65 5.31
C ASN A 80 -3.40 0.75 6.34
N THR A 81 -3.08 0.62 7.63
CA THR A 81 -4.08 0.72 8.69
C THR A 81 -4.59 2.15 8.86
N ILE A 82 -3.72 3.16 8.77
CA ILE A 82 -4.13 4.57 8.72
C ILE A 82 -5.10 4.80 7.56
N LYS A 83 -4.76 4.34 6.35
CA LYS A 83 -5.63 4.46 5.16
C LYS A 83 -7.00 3.84 5.40
N SER A 84 -7.04 2.62 5.94
CA SER A 84 -8.28 1.90 6.26
C SER A 84 -9.14 2.64 7.30
N ILE A 85 -8.52 3.17 8.36
CA ILE A 85 -9.22 3.94 9.40
C ILE A 85 -9.82 5.23 8.84
N MET A 86 -9.08 5.95 7.99
CA MET A 86 -9.55 7.18 7.35
C MET A 86 -10.78 6.91 6.48
N PHE A 87 -10.69 5.89 5.62
CA PHE A 87 -11.79 5.46 4.77
C PHE A 87 -13.03 5.00 5.55
N LYS A 88 -12.86 4.28 6.67
CA LYS A 88 -13.99 3.90 7.55
C LYS A 88 -14.60 5.11 8.26
N PHE A 89 -13.78 6.10 8.63
CA PHE A 89 -14.26 7.31 9.30
C PHE A 89 -15.09 8.19 8.36
N GLU A 90 -14.67 8.35 7.11
CA GLU A 90 -15.46 9.02 6.07
C GLU A 90 -16.76 8.25 5.77
N GLY A 91 -16.68 6.91 5.65
CA GLY A 91 -17.86 6.06 5.48
C GLY A 91 -18.85 6.08 6.66
N GLN A 92 -18.40 6.30 7.89
CA GLN A 92 -19.31 6.39 9.05
C GLN A 92 -20.05 7.72 9.15
N LYS A 93 -19.49 8.82 8.63
CA LYS A 93 -20.13 10.13 8.76
C LYS A 93 -21.27 10.32 7.77
N GLU A 94 -21.08 10.02 6.47
CA GLU A 94 -22.13 10.16 5.44
C GLU A 94 -21.85 9.26 4.21
N ILE A 95 -21.97 7.93 4.34
CA ILE A 95 -21.64 6.98 3.26
C ILE A 95 -22.36 7.28 1.93
N PHE A 96 -23.61 7.71 1.97
CA PHE A 96 -24.37 8.04 0.77
C PHE A 96 -23.83 9.29 0.07
N HIS A 97 -23.44 10.31 0.84
CA HIS A 97 -22.86 11.53 0.30
C HIS A 97 -21.47 11.24 -0.30
N ALA A 98 -20.62 10.51 0.42
CA ALA A 98 -19.30 10.09 -0.05
C ALA A 98 -19.39 9.21 -1.30
N ASN A 99 -20.37 8.31 -1.38
CA ASN A 99 -20.62 7.49 -2.57
C ASN A 99 -21.03 8.35 -3.78
N ILE A 100 -21.97 9.29 -3.59
CA ILE A 100 -22.41 10.21 -4.65
C ILE A 100 -21.26 11.10 -5.12
N GLU A 101 -20.44 11.60 -4.20
CA GLU A 101 -19.29 12.44 -4.53
C GLU A 101 -18.21 11.65 -5.30
N ALA A 102 -17.88 10.43 -4.84
CA ALA A 102 -16.94 9.55 -5.54
C ALA A 102 -17.44 9.16 -6.94
N ARG A 103 -18.74 8.87 -7.08
CA ARG A 103 -19.38 8.61 -8.38
C ARG A 103 -19.30 9.84 -9.30
N HIS A 104 -19.66 11.01 -8.78
CA HIS A 104 -19.59 12.25 -9.53
C HIS A 104 -18.16 12.55 -9.98
N HIS A 105 -17.18 12.33 -9.11
CA HIS A 105 -15.76 12.48 -9.44
C HIS A 105 -15.36 11.54 -10.58
N LEU A 106 -15.72 10.25 -10.52
CA LEU A 106 -15.48 9.29 -11.59
C LEU A 106 -16.11 9.72 -12.92
N ASP A 107 -17.38 10.12 -12.90
CA ASP A 107 -18.13 10.49 -14.09
C ASP A 107 -17.58 11.79 -14.73
N CYS A 108 -16.98 12.68 -13.93
CA CYS A 108 -16.42 13.95 -14.38
C CYS A 108 -14.91 13.91 -14.66
N MET A 109 -14.23 12.80 -14.36
CA MET A 109 -12.79 12.70 -14.55
C MET A 109 -12.40 12.80 -16.02
N LYS A 110 -11.42 13.67 -16.30
CA LYS A 110 -10.82 13.85 -17.62
C LYS A 110 -9.33 14.09 -17.46
N GLN A 111 -8.54 13.47 -18.33
CA GLN A 111 -7.11 13.73 -18.38
C GLN A 111 -6.89 15.20 -18.75
N LYS A 112 -6.09 15.91 -17.95
CA LYS A 112 -5.77 17.32 -18.22
C LYS A 112 -4.77 17.46 -19.36
N GLU A 113 -4.71 18.64 -19.98
CA GLU A 113 -3.80 18.93 -21.10
C GLU A 113 -2.32 18.74 -20.72
N ASP A 114 -1.97 19.00 -19.46
CA ASP A 114 -0.61 18.91 -18.90
C ASP A 114 -0.33 17.61 -18.14
N GLU A 115 -1.30 16.69 -18.07
CA GLU A 115 -1.20 15.46 -17.31
C GLU A 115 -0.78 14.28 -18.19
N ASN A 116 0.24 13.55 -17.77
CA ASN A 116 0.63 12.32 -18.45
C ASN A 116 -0.35 11.18 -18.13
N THR A 117 -0.44 10.22 -19.06
CA THR A 117 -1.40 9.11 -18.98
C THR A 117 -1.25 8.26 -17.72
N ASN A 118 -0.02 8.05 -17.22
CA ASN A 118 0.21 7.24 -16.03
C ASN A 118 -0.31 7.93 -14.77
N SER A 119 -0.06 9.23 -14.63
CA SER A 119 -0.57 10.03 -13.51
C SER A 119 -2.10 10.09 -13.51
N PHE A 120 -2.71 10.24 -14.68
CA PHE A 120 -4.16 10.17 -14.82
C PHE A 120 -4.70 8.78 -14.43
N LEU A 121 -4.05 7.71 -14.89
CA LEU A 121 -4.44 6.34 -14.57
C LEU A 121 -4.34 6.03 -13.07
N GLU A 122 -3.31 6.53 -12.39
CA GLU A 122 -3.16 6.40 -10.93
C GLU A 122 -4.30 7.11 -10.19
N GLN A 123 -4.65 8.34 -10.61
CA GLN A 123 -5.80 9.05 -10.05
C GLN A 123 -7.11 8.33 -10.32
N PHE A 124 -7.31 7.82 -11.54
CA PHE A 124 -8.50 7.07 -11.90
C PHE A 124 -8.67 5.85 -11.00
N LYS A 125 -7.62 5.04 -10.85
CA LYS A 125 -7.64 3.88 -9.96
C LYS A 125 -7.92 4.26 -8.51
N ALA A 126 -7.32 5.34 -8.02
CA ALA A 126 -7.58 5.81 -6.66
C ALA A 126 -9.05 6.21 -6.45
N THR A 127 -9.67 6.86 -7.44
CA THR A 127 -11.09 7.23 -7.38
C THR A 127 -12.01 6.02 -7.49
N VAL A 128 -11.66 5.02 -8.32
CA VAL A 128 -12.38 3.74 -8.40
C VAL A 128 -12.33 3.01 -7.06
N ASP A 129 -11.14 2.87 -6.47
CA ASP A 129 -10.96 2.25 -5.15
C ASP A 129 -11.83 2.93 -4.09
N ALA A 130 -11.92 4.26 -4.11
CA ALA A 130 -12.76 5.03 -3.19
C ALA A 130 -14.26 4.78 -3.43
N PHE A 131 -14.72 4.79 -4.68
CA PHE A 131 -16.12 4.52 -5.01
C PHE A 131 -16.55 3.11 -4.60
N GLU A 132 -15.71 2.10 -4.87
CA GLU A 132 -15.94 0.71 -4.45
C GLU A 132 -15.92 0.57 -2.92
N HIS A 133 -15.01 1.26 -2.24
CA HIS A 133 -14.96 1.30 -0.77
C HIS A 133 -16.26 1.83 -0.15
N TYR A 134 -16.90 2.81 -0.79
CA TYR A 134 -18.21 3.34 -0.35
C TYR A 134 -19.42 2.51 -0.81
N GLY A 135 -19.21 1.30 -1.34
CA GLY A 135 -20.28 0.37 -1.75
C GLY A 135 -20.79 0.58 -3.17
N GLY A 136 -20.09 1.39 -3.98
CA GLY A 136 -20.33 1.51 -5.41
C GLY A 136 -19.78 0.33 -6.20
N SER A 137 -20.25 0.15 -7.44
CA SER A 137 -19.65 -0.76 -8.40
C SER A 137 -19.89 -0.24 -9.81
N ILE A 138 -18.90 -0.38 -10.69
CA ILE A 138 -18.98 0.09 -12.07
C ILE A 138 -19.63 -0.99 -12.93
N GLY A 139 -20.58 -0.62 -13.79
CA GLY A 139 -21.23 -1.54 -14.73
C GLY A 139 -22.33 -2.41 -14.12
N THR A 140 -22.77 -2.14 -12.89
CA THR A 140 -23.84 -2.88 -12.22
C THR A 140 -25.24 -2.29 -12.44
N ASP A 141 -25.36 -1.28 -13.31
CA ASP A 141 -26.64 -0.64 -13.63
C ASP A 141 -27.58 -1.67 -14.29
N LYS A 142 -28.58 -2.11 -13.53
CA LYS A 142 -29.51 -3.19 -13.92
C LYS A 142 -30.10 -3.01 -15.32
N GLY A 143 -30.51 -1.79 -15.65
CA GLY A 143 -31.07 -1.49 -16.98
C GLY A 143 -30.07 -1.68 -18.12
N LEU A 144 -28.80 -1.35 -17.91
CA LEU A 144 -27.74 -1.57 -18.91
C LEU A 144 -27.44 -3.07 -19.05
N ILE A 145 -27.37 -3.80 -17.94
CA ILE A 145 -27.16 -5.26 -17.96
C ILE A 145 -28.29 -5.96 -18.71
N GLU A 146 -29.54 -5.59 -18.44
CA GLU A 146 -30.72 -6.15 -19.11
C GLU A 146 -30.74 -5.82 -20.61
N ALA A 147 -30.36 -4.60 -21.00
CA ALA A 147 -30.25 -4.21 -22.41
C ALA A 147 -29.19 -5.02 -23.16
N VAL A 148 -27.97 -5.13 -22.60
CA VAL A 148 -26.89 -5.95 -23.18
C VAL A 148 -27.32 -7.41 -23.29
N ARG A 149 -27.98 -7.96 -22.26
CA ARG A 149 -28.50 -9.34 -22.31
C ARG A 149 -29.53 -9.53 -23.43
N ALA A 150 -30.41 -8.56 -23.64
CA ALA A 150 -31.43 -8.64 -24.69
C ALA A 150 -30.79 -8.60 -26.10
N GLU A 151 -29.76 -7.79 -26.31
CA GLU A 151 -28.99 -7.78 -27.57
C GLU A 151 -28.32 -9.12 -27.83
N MET A 152 -27.66 -9.72 -26.83
CA MET A 152 -27.03 -11.03 -26.97
C MET A 152 -28.01 -12.16 -27.30
N ILE A 153 -29.26 -12.10 -26.81
CA ILE A 153 -30.30 -13.09 -27.13
C ILE A 153 -30.90 -12.86 -28.53
N SER A 154 -30.80 -11.64 -29.07
CA SER A 154 -31.32 -11.31 -30.40
C SER A 154 -30.35 -11.63 -31.55
N GLU A 155 -29.08 -11.89 -31.23
CA GLU A 155 -28.04 -12.29 -32.20
C GLU A 155 -27.89 -13.83 -32.35
N ASP A 156 -28.59 -14.62 -31.52
CA ASP A 156 -28.75 -16.09 -31.61
C ASP A 156 -30.09 -16.48 -32.28
#